data_AF-A0A835B899-F1
#
_entry.id   AF-A0A835B899-F1
#
_cell.length_a   1.000
_cell.length_b   1.000
_cell.length_c   1.000
_cell.angle_alpha   90.00
_cell.angle_beta   90.00
_cell.angle_gamma   90.00
#
_symmetry.space_group_name_H-M   'P 1'
#
loop_
_entity.id
_entity.type
_entity.pdbx_description
1 polymer ?
#
loop_
_entity_poly.entity_id
_entity_poly.type
_entity_poly.pdbx_seq_one_letter_code
_entity_poly.pdbx_strand_id
1 'polypeptide(L)'
;MAAGTISRIRLENFMCHSSLHIELGEHVNFVTGQNGSGKSAILTALCVAFGSRAKNTQRAASLKDFIKTGCSYASIVVDINNHGEDAFKPEVYGNVIILERRITESSSSTVLKDQHACAGTGRKVAHRKDDLIEIIEHFNIDVENPCVIMSQDKSREFLHSGNDRDKFKFFFKATLLQQVNDMLGSIREKLTSADAIVEELENSIGPVLKDLDDIQRKIKNMEHIEEIAQEIDNLKKKLAWAWVYDVVKKIEGQADKLEKLKERIPACQERIDRNTVSAVL
;
A
#
# COMPACT_ATOMS: atom_id res chain seq x y z
N MET A 1 24.51 15.90 -27.50
CA MET A 1 24.15 14.58 -26.93
C MET A 1 22.75 14.64 -26.35
N ALA A 2 21.92 13.63 -26.54
CA ALA A 2 20.59 13.55 -25.92
C ALA A 2 20.66 12.87 -24.55
N ALA A 3 19.71 13.15 -23.66
CA ALA A 3 19.55 12.42 -22.41
C ALA A 3 19.35 10.91 -22.68
N GLY A 4 19.90 10.05 -21.82
CA GLY A 4 19.83 8.59 -21.97
C GLY A 4 20.85 7.97 -22.94
N THR A 5 21.63 8.78 -23.66
CA THR A 5 22.70 8.25 -24.53
C THR A 5 23.92 7.83 -23.72
N ILE A 6 24.61 6.77 -24.15
CA ILE A 6 25.82 6.27 -23.48
C ILE A 6 27.03 7.00 -24.06
N SER A 7 27.79 7.70 -23.21
CA SER A 7 29.01 8.43 -23.62
C SER A 7 30.29 7.65 -23.38
N ARG A 8 30.31 6.72 -22.43
CA ARG A 8 31.51 5.94 -22.13
C ARG A 8 31.17 4.56 -21.56
N ILE A 9 32.02 3.58 -21.88
CA ILE A 9 32.04 2.27 -21.22
C ILE A 9 33.47 1.92 -20.77
N ARG A 10 33.58 1.40 -19.54
CA ARG A 10 34.82 0.89 -18.95
C ARG A 10 34.61 -0.53 -18.46
N LEU A 11 35.49 -1.44 -18.85
CA LEU A 11 35.48 -2.83 -18.40
C LEU A 11 36.77 -3.14 -17.66
N GLU A 12 36.67 -3.88 -16.57
CA GLU A 12 37.80 -4.38 -15.82
C GLU A 12 37.57 -5.87 -15.52
N ASN A 13 38.56 -6.70 -15.84
CA ASN A 13 38.53 -8.15 -15.64
C ASN A 13 37.24 -8.82 -16.15
N PHE A 14 36.70 -8.35 -17.28
CA PHE A 14 35.44 -8.81 -17.86
C PHE A 14 35.70 -9.62 -19.14
N MET A 15 35.34 -10.90 -19.12
CA MET A 15 35.59 -11.87 -20.20
C MET A 15 37.06 -11.88 -20.65
N CYS A 16 37.35 -11.44 -21.88
CA CYS A 16 38.72 -11.38 -22.40
C CYS A 16 39.45 -10.07 -22.06
N HIS A 17 38.78 -9.06 -21.52
CA HIS A 17 39.34 -7.73 -21.26
C HIS A 17 39.85 -7.60 -19.82
N SER A 18 41.14 -7.34 -19.63
CA SER A 18 41.69 -6.98 -18.31
C SER A 18 41.33 -5.54 -17.96
N SER A 19 41.48 -4.63 -18.92
CA SER A 19 41.06 -3.24 -18.83
C SER A 19 40.69 -2.76 -20.24
N LEU A 20 39.50 -2.21 -20.41
CA LEU A 20 39.04 -1.62 -21.66
C LEU A 20 38.34 -0.28 -21.35
N HIS A 21 38.65 0.74 -22.13
CA HIS A 21 38.03 2.05 -22.04
C HIS A 21 37.61 2.49 -23.43
N ILE A 22 36.33 2.82 -23.62
CA ILE A 22 35.79 3.29 -24.89
C ILE A 22 34.94 4.52 -24.63
N GLU A 23 35.24 5.59 -25.35
CA GLU A 23 34.39 6.77 -25.47
C GLU A 23 33.52 6.61 -26.71
N LEU A 24 32.22 6.87 -26.56
CA LEU A 24 31.23 6.74 -27.62
C LEU A 24 30.84 8.14 -28.10
N GLY A 25 30.82 8.31 -29.43
CA GLY A 25 30.23 9.46 -30.08
C GLY A 25 28.70 9.45 -30.00
N GLU A 26 28.10 10.58 -30.36
CA GLU A 26 26.69 10.87 -30.11
C GLU A 26 25.69 10.02 -30.92
N HIS A 27 26.05 9.64 -32.15
CA HIS A 27 25.10 9.02 -33.09
C HIS A 27 25.48 7.59 -33.46
N VAL A 28 26.58 7.42 -34.19
CA VAL A 28 27.00 6.12 -34.73
C VAL A 28 28.43 5.84 -34.30
N ASN A 29 28.62 4.65 -33.74
CA ASN A 29 29.90 4.18 -33.23
C ASN A 29 30.29 2.88 -33.94
N PHE A 30 31.46 2.88 -34.59
CA PHE A 30 31.99 1.69 -35.26
C PHE A 30 33.07 1.04 -34.39
N VAL A 31 32.79 -0.17 -33.89
CA VAL A 31 33.78 -0.96 -33.13
C VAL A 31 34.34 -2.05 -34.04
N THR A 32 35.58 -1.88 -34.46
CA THR A 32 36.29 -2.82 -35.35
C THR A 32 37.41 -3.55 -34.62
N GLY A 33 37.81 -4.71 -35.14
CA GLY A 33 38.90 -5.51 -34.55
C GLY A 33 38.90 -6.93 -35.08
N GLN A 34 40.00 -7.66 -34.85
CA GLN A 34 40.14 -9.05 -35.30
C GLN A 34 39.11 -9.98 -34.66
N ASN A 35 38.85 -11.13 -35.29
CA ASN A 35 37.98 -12.14 -34.69
C ASN A 35 38.57 -12.62 -33.36
N GLY A 36 37.72 -12.76 -32.34
CA GLY A 36 38.17 -13.08 -30.97
C GLY A 36 38.67 -11.88 -30.14
N SER A 37 38.77 -10.68 -30.70
CA SER A 37 39.24 -9.49 -29.96
C SER A 37 38.28 -8.96 -28.88
N GLY A 38 37.17 -9.65 -28.61
CA GLY A 38 36.23 -9.25 -27.57
C GLY A 38 35.24 -8.15 -27.93
N LYS A 39 34.98 -7.89 -29.22
CA LYS A 39 33.99 -6.88 -29.67
C LYS A 39 32.60 -7.14 -29.09
N SER A 40 32.11 -8.37 -29.21
CA SER A 40 30.81 -8.77 -28.69
C SER A 40 30.73 -8.70 -27.16
N ALA A 41 31.87 -8.69 -26.46
CA ALA A 41 31.89 -8.54 -25.01
C ALA A 41 31.46 -7.14 -24.57
N ILE A 42 31.62 -6.10 -25.41
CA ILE A 42 31.14 -4.75 -25.15
C ILE A 42 29.61 -4.73 -25.09
N LEU A 43 28.97 -5.34 -26.10
CA LEU A 43 27.50 -5.46 -26.14
C LEU A 43 26.98 -6.29 -24.96
N THR A 44 27.64 -7.42 -24.66
CA THR A 44 27.32 -8.23 -23.49
C THR A 44 27.44 -7.44 -22.19
N ALA A 45 28.50 -6.62 -22.05
CA ALA A 45 28.70 -5.81 -20.87
C ALA A 45 27.60 -4.76 -20.70
N LEU A 46 27.16 -4.11 -21.77
CA LEU A 46 26.00 -3.20 -21.74
C LEU A 46 24.74 -3.92 -21.27
N CYS A 47 24.41 -5.08 -21.84
CA CYS A 47 23.25 -5.85 -21.40
C CYS A 47 23.32 -6.22 -19.91
N VAL A 48 24.49 -6.63 -19.44
CA VAL A 48 24.71 -6.99 -18.03
C VAL A 48 24.64 -5.77 -17.11
N ALA A 49 25.18 -4.63 -17.53
CA ALA A 49 25.12 -3.37 -16.78
C ALA A 49 23.66 -2.96 -16.53
N PHE A 50 22.84 -2.94 -17.57
CA PHE A 50 21.41 -2.63 -17.51
C PHE A 50 20.52 -3.78 -16.97
N GLY A 51 21.12 -4.77 -16.30
CA GLY A 51 20.36 -5.74 -15.51
C GLY A 51 19.82 -6.96 -16.26
N SER A 52 20.21 -7.17 -17.52
CA SER A 52 19.86 -8.39 -18.24
C SER A 52 20.42 -9.63 -17.53
N ARG A 53 19.65 -10.72 -17.52
CA ARG A 53 20.09 -12.00 -16.93
C ARG A 53 21.24 -12.57 -17.76
N ALA A 54 22.23 -13.19 -17.10
CA ALA A 54 23.39 -13.80 -17.79
C ALA A 54 22.97 -14.73 -18.94
N LYS A 55 21.97 -15.60 -18.70
CA LYS A 55 21.42 -16.51 -19.72
C LYS A 55 20.86 -15.79 -20.96
N ASN A 56 20.28 -14.60 -20.79
CA ASN A 56 19.67 -13.83 -21.88
C ASN A 56 20.73 -13.29 -22.86
N THR A 57 21.99 -13.21 -22.42
CA THR A 57 23.11 -12.81 -23.29
C THR A 57 23.60 -13.93 -24.21
N GLN A 58 23.20 -15.18 -23.97
CA GLN A 58 23.70 -16.38 -24.68
C GLN A 58 25.23 -16.59 -24.58
N ARG A 59 25.90 -15.91 -23.63
CA ARG A 59 27.36 -16.01 -23.44
C ARG A 59 27.77 -16.68 -22.14
N ALA A 60 26.91 -16.65 -21.12
CA ALA A 60 27.20 -17.21 -19.80
C ALA A 60 25.93 -17.76 -19.15
N ALA A 61 26.07 -18.77 -18.28
CA ALA A 61 24.96 -19.31 -17.50
C ALA A 61 24.68 -18.45 -16.25
N SER A 62 25.73 -17.88 -15.66
CA SER A 62 25.68 -17.07 -14.45
C SER A 62 26.58 -15.83 -14.56
N LEU A 63 26.35 -14.82 -13.70
CA LEU A 63 27.12 -13.57 -13.78
C LEU A 63 28.61 -13.76 -13.51
N LYS A 64 28.98 -14.67 -12.59
CA LYS A 64 30.38 -14.97 -12.27
C LYS A 64 31.17 -15.53 -13.46
N ASP A 65 30.50 -16.15 -14.44
CA ASP A 65 31.17 -16.70 -15.62
C ASP A 65 31.63 -15.58 -16.58
N PHE A 66 31.25 -14.32 -16.34
CA PHE A 66 31.81 -13.17 -17.04
C PHE A 66 33.11 -12.66 -16.42
N ILE A 67 33.53 -13.17 -15.25
CA ILE A 67 34.80 -12.81 -14.64
C ILE A 67 35.92 -13.42 -15.49
N LYS A 68 36.90 -12.59 -15.87
CA LYS A 68 38.08 -13.03 -16.59
C LYS A 68 38.78 -14.14 -15.80
N THR A 69 39.15 -15.22 -16.46
CA THR A 69 39.84 -16.35 -15.84
C THR A 69 41.10 -15.88 -15.11
N GLY A 70 41.24 -16.30 -13.84
CA GLY A 70 42.35 -15.90 -12.97
C GLY A 70 42.11 -14.60 -12.17
N CYS A 71 40.97 -13.93 -12.34
CA CYS A 71 40.59 -12.74 -11.59
C CYS A 71 39.51 -13.08 -10.55
N SER A 72 39.44 -12.30 -9.46
CA SER A 72 38.45 -12.49 -8.38
C SER A 72 37.17 -11.67 -8.56
N TYR A 73 37.17 -10.70 -9.48
CA TYR A 73 36.03 -9.85 -9.78
C TYR A 73 36.05 -9.37 -11.23
N ALA A 74 34.90 -8.88 -11.70
CA ALA A 74 34.76 -8.06 -12.90
C ALA A 74 34.03 -6.76 -12.55
N SER A 75 34.34 -5.67 -13.26
CA SER A 75 33.63 -4.39 -13.14
C SER A 75 33.23 -3.87 -14.51
N ILE A 76 32.01 -3.35 -14.60
CA ILE A 76 31.44 -2.70 -15.77
C ILE A 76 30.99 -1.32 -15.32
N VAL A 77 31.52 -0.26 -15.94
CA VAL A 77 31.10 1.11 -15.65
C VAL A 77 30.61 1.75 -16.95
N VAL A 78 29.39 2.28 -16.91
CA VAL A 78 28.72 2.92 -18.04
C VAL A 78 28.37 4.34 -17.63
N ASP A 79 28.84 5.31 -18.41
CA ASP A 79 28.50 6.73 -18.21
C ASP A 79 27.32 7.05 -19.16
N ILE A 80 26.21 7.49 -18.58
CA ILE A 80 24.95 7.82 -19.27
C ILE A 80 24.77 9.34 -19.21
N ASN A 81 24.53 9.97 -20.34
CA ASN A 81 24.29 11.40 -20.42
C ASN A 81 22.92 11.75 -19.80
N ASN A 82 22.91 12.77 -18.95
CA ASN A 82 21.75 13.15 -18.14
C ASN A 82 21.53 14.67 -18.15
N HIS A 83 21.37 15.25 -19.33
CA HIS A 83 21.19 16.69 -19.51
C HIS A 83 20.07 16.97 -20.51
N GLY A 84 19.57 18.21 -20.51
CA GLY A 84 18.41 18.62 -21.32
C GLY A 84 17.08 18.44 -20.58
N GLU A 85 15.97 18.63 -21.31
CA GLU A 85 14.61 18.57 -20.75
C GLU A 85 14.23 17.16 -20.27
N ASP A 86 14.77 16.12 -20.93
CA ASP A 86 14.51 14.71 -20.60
C ASP A 86 15.46 14.14 -19.53
N ALA A 87 16.19 14.99 -18.80
CA ALA A 87 17.11 14.53 -17.75
C ALA A 87 16.36 13.84 -16.61
N PHE A 88 16.90 12.71 -16.14
CA PHE A 88 16.41 11.97 -14.98
C PHE A 88 17.01 12.53 -13.70
N LYS A 89 16.16 13.11 -12.83
CA LYS A 89 16.53 13.63 -11.50
C LYS A 89 17.87 14.42 -11.53
N PRO A 90 17.97 15.49 -12.35
CA PRO A 90 19.23 16.23 -12.56
C PRO A 90 19.80 16.82 -11.25
N GLU A 91 18.96 17.13 -10.28
CA GLU A 91 19.34 17.55 -8.92
C GLU A 91 20.07 16.47 -8.12
N VAL A 92 19.86 15.20 -8.47
CA VAL A 92 20.43 14.03 -7.80
C VAL A 92 21.71 13.54 -8.50
N TYR A 93 21.69 13.45 -9.83
CA TYR A 93 22.78 12.85 -10.60
C TYR A 93 23.66 13.86 -11.35
N GLY A 94 23.19 15.09 -11.54
CA GLY A 94 23.84 16.06 -12.42
C GLY A 94 23.75 15.67 -13.89
N ASN A 95 24.72 16.11 -14.69
CA ASN A 95 24.70 15.94 -16.15
C ASN A 95 25.09 14.55 -16.64
N VAL A 96 25.59 13.68 -15.75
CA VAL A 96 26.03 12.32 -16.09
C VAL A 96 25.66 11.37 -14.96
N ILE A 97 24.98 10.28 -15.30
CA ILE A 97 24.70 9.16 -14.40
C ILE A 97 25.76 8.09 -14.64
N ILE A 98 26.46 7.67 -13.59
CA ILE A 98 27.45 6.59 -13.69
C ILE A 98 26.86 5.31 -13.12
N LEU A 99 26.65 4.33 -14.00
CA LEU A 99 26.21 2.99 -13.66
C LEU A 99 27.43 2.08 -13.50
N GLU A 100 27.72 1.67 -12.26
CA GLU A 100 28.76 0.70 -11.97
C GLU A 100 28.14 -0.64 -11.54
N ARG A 101 28.51 -1.71 -12.24
CA ARG A 101 28.16 -3.07 -11.86
C ARG A 101 29.42 -3.87 -11.56
N ARG A 102 29.54 -4.31 -10.32
CA ARG A 102 30.65 -5.14 -9.86
C ARG A 102 30.18 -6.57 -9.60
N ILE A 103 30.90 -7.53 -10.15
CA ILE A 103 30.59 -8.96 -10.09
C ILE A 103 31.75 -9.67 -9.37
N THR A 104 31.44 -10.48 -8.37
CA THR A 104 32.35 -11.41 -7.70
C THR A 104 31.82 -12.84 -7.84
N GLU A 105 32.59 -13.83 -7.40
CA GLU A 105 32.13 -15.23 -7.43
C GLU A 105 30.86 -15.48 -6.61
N SER A 106 30.70 -14.76 -5.50
CA SER A 106 29.61 -14.93 -4.55
C SER A 106 28.47 -13.93 -4.71
N SER A 107 28.72 -12.78 -5.34
CA SER A 107 27.75 -11.67 -5.35
C SER A 107 27.85 -10.80 -6.60
N SER A 108 26.78 -10.04 -6.87
CA SER A 108 26.82 -8.94 -7.81
C SER A 108 26.20 -7.71 -7.18
N SER A 109 26.83 -6.56 -7.33
CA SER A 109 26.35 -5.28 -6.84
C SER A 109 26.21 -4.30 -7.99
N THR A 110 25.18 -3.47 -7.93
CA THR A 110 24.98 -2.35 -8.86
C THR A 110 24.93 -1.07 -8.05
N VAL A 111 25.65 -0.05 -8.49
CA VAL A 111 25.78 1.24 -7.81
C VAL A 111 25.58 2.33 -8.85
N LEU A 112 24.74 3.31 -8.51
CA LEU A 112 24.55 4.51 -9.30
C LEU A 112 25.26 5.68 -8.61
N LYS A 113 26.03 6.44 -9.37
CA LYS A 113 26.78 7.59 -8.88
C LYS A 113 26.46 8.84 -9.69
N ASP A 114 26.66 9.99 -9.06
CA ASP A 114 26.55 11.31 -9.68
C ASP A 114 27.74 11.62 -10.61
N GLN A 115 27.62 12.73 -11.35
CA GLN A 115 28.68 13.28 -12.20
C GLN A 115 30.00 13.52 -11.47
N HIS A 116 29.97 13.77 -10.15
CA HIS A 116 31.17 14.07 -9.35
C HIS A 116 32.03 12.82 -9.10
N ALA A 117 31.51 11.61 -9.37
CA ALA A 117 32.29 10.38 -9.29
C ALA A 117 33.39 10.31 -10.35
N CYS A 118 33.22 10.99 -11.50
CA CYS A 118 34.30 11.16 -12.47
C CYS A 118 35.48 11.97 -11.92
N ALA A 119 35.26 12.84 -10.92
CA ALA A 119 36.28 13.68 -10.29
C ALA A 119 36.89 13.07 -9.01
N GLY A 120 36.56 11.81 -8.68
CA GLY A 120 37.06 11.13 -7.47
C GLY A 120 36.37 11.50 -6.16
N THR A 121 35.38 12.40 -6.19
CA THR A 121 34.62 12.86 -5.01
C THR A 121 33.15 12.47 -5.03
N GLY A 122 32.72 11.68 -6.02
CA GLY A 122 31.31 11.39 -6.23
C GLY A 122 30.66 10.63 -5.09
N ARG A 123 29.45 11.04 -4.76
CA ARG A 123 28.65 10.36 -3.76
C ARG A 123 28.02 9.14 -4.40
N LYS A 124 27.96 8.04 -3.63
CA LYS A 124 27.09 6.91 -3.99
C LYS A 124 25.67 7.37 -3.74
N VAL A 125 24.87 7.44 -4.79
CA VAL A 125 23.56 8.07 -4.73
C VAL A 125 22.46 7.04 -4.58
N ALA A 126 22.61 5.88 -5.22
CA ALA A 126 21.65 4.80 -5.15
C ALA A 126 22.32 3.41 -5.16
N HIS A 127 21.69 2.49 -4.44
CA HIS A 127 22.10 1.10 -4.28
C HIS A 127 20.96 0.12 -4.57
N ARG A 128 19.72 0.59 -4.80
CA ARG A 128 18.58 -0.30 -4.97
C ARG A 128 18.42 -0.66 -6.43
N LYS A 129 17.99 -1.90 -6.66
CA LYS A 129 17.66 -2.41 -7.99
C LYS A 129 16.52 -1.61 -8.63
N ASP A 130 15.62 -1.07 -7.80
CA ASP A 130 14.49 -0.27 -8.23
C ASP A 130 14.93 1.06 -8.85
N ASP A 131 15.98 1.70 -8.31
CA ASP A 131 16.52 2.94 -8.86
C ASP A 131 17.09 2.73 -10.29
N LEU A 132 17.66 1.54 -10.57
CA LEU A 132 18.09 1.16 -11.92
C LEU A 132 16.89 0.93 -12.86
N ILE A 133 15.82 0.31 -12.35
CA ILE A 133 14.59 0.08 -13.13
C ILE A 133 13.98 1.42 -13.53
N GLU A 134 13.88 2.38 -12.62
CA GLU A 134 13.39 3.73 -12.92
C GLU A 134 14.20 4.43 -14.03
N ILE A 135 15.54 4.31 -14.00
CA ILE A 135 16.41 4.89 -15.05
C ILE A 135 16.17 4.20 -16.40
N ILE A 136 16.06 2.87 -16.39
CA ILE A 136 15.81 2.07 -17.60
C ILE A 136 14.45 2.44 -18.21
N GLU A 137 13.41 2.58 -17.37
CA GLU A 137 12.07 2.96 -17.79
C GLU A 137 12.04 4.42 -18.30
N HIS A 138 12.66 5.35 -17.57
CA HIS A 138 12.70 6.78 -17.95
C HIS A 138 13.40 7.01 -19.30
N PHE A 139 14.55 6.36 -19.53
CA PHE A 139 15.27 6.48 -20.79
C PHE A 139 14.86 5.44 -21.85
N ASN A 140 13.86 4.62 -21.57
CA ASN A 140 13.35 3.58 -22.46
C ASN A 140 14.46 2.62 -22.99
N ILE A 141 15.34 2.17 -22.10
CA ILE A 141 16.49 1.31 -22.45
C ILE A 141 16.10 -0.18 -22.38
N ASP A 142 15.58 -0.73 -23.47
CA ASP A 142 15.21 -2.15 -23.51
C ASP A 142 16.34 -3.05 -24.06
N VAL A 143 17.18 -3.56 -23.16
CA VAL A 143 18.25 -4.52 -23.51
C VAL A 143 17.75 -5.94 -23.79
N GLU A 144 16.49 -6.26 -23.50
CA GLU A 144 15.90 -7.58 -23.77
C GLU A 144 15.18 -7.65 -25.12
N ASN A 145 14.82 -6.49 -25.68
CA ASN A 145 14.24 -6.36 -27.02
C ASN A 145 15.25 -6.77 -28.10
N PRO A 146 14.94 -7.80 -28.92
CA PRO A 146 15.86 -8.27 -29.95
C PRO A 146 16.07 -7.28 -31.11
N CYS A 147 15.22 -6.26 -31.29
CA CYS A 147 15.41 -5.18 -32.25
C CYS A 147 16.37 -4.09 -31.75
N VAL A 148 16.54 -3.96 -30.43
CA VAL A 148 17.52 -3.05 -29.82
C VAL A 148 18.87 -3.75 -29.70
N ILE A 149 18.87 -4.97 -29.14
CA ILE A 149 20.06 -5.80 -28.99
C ILE A 149 19.99 -7.00 -29.92
N MET A 150 20.61 -6.85 -31.08
CA MET A 150 20.73 -7.88 -32.10
C MET A 150 22.08 -8.60 -31.97
N SER A 151 22.09 -9.76 -31.30
CA SER A 151 23.29 -10.62 -31.23
C SER A 151 23.48 -11.41 -32.53
N GLN A 152 24.70 -11.86 -32.79
CA GLN A 152 24.99 -12.72 -33.95
C GLN A 152 24.13 -13.98 -33.96
N ASP A 153 23.93 -14.59 -32.79
CA ASP A 153 23.16 -15.82 -32.62
C ASP A 153 21.65 -15.56 -32.80
N LYS A 154 21.11 -14.48 -32.20
CA LYS A 154 19.72 -14.04 -32.44
C LYS A 154 19.44 -13.72 -33.91
N SER A 155 20.40 -13.08 -34.58
CA SER A 155 20.28 -12.76 -36.02
C SER A 155 20.19 -14.03 -36.86
N ARG A 156 21.05 -15.01 -36.54
CA ARG A 156 21.03 -16.32 -37.20
C ARG A 156 19.72 -17.04 -36.93
N GLU A 157 19.28 -17.09 -35.69
CA GLU A 157 18.01 -17.69 -35.26
C GLU A 157 16.84 -17.04 -36.01
N PHE A 158 16.77 -15.71 -36.09
CA PHE A 158 15.71 -15.00 -36.80
C PHE A 158 15.66 -15.31 -38.31
N LEU A 159 16.83 -15.36 -38.97
CA LEU A 159 16.90 -15.66 -40.41
C LEU A 159 16.64 -17.15 -40.72
N HIS A 160 16.98 -18.04 -39.79
CA HIS A 160 16.87 -19.50 -39.97
C HIS A 160 15.70 -20.12 -39.21
N SER A 161 14.89 -19.34 -38.48
CA SER A 161 13.67 -19.83 -37.83
C SER A 161 12.67 -20.19 -38.93
N GLY A 162 12.66 -21.46 -39.32
CA GLY A 162 11.85 -21.98 -40.42
C GLY A 162 10.35 -22.00 -40.13
N ASN A 163 9.93 -21.71 -38.90
CA ASN A 163 8.53 -21.76 -38.48
C ASN A 163 7.93 -20.37 -38.29
N ASP A 164 6.75 -20.13 -38.88
CA ASP A 164 6.02 -18.86 -38.80
C ASP A 164 5.65 -18.47 -37.37
N ARG A 165 5.48 -19.45 -36.47
CA ARG A 165 5.22 -19.20 -35.04
C ARG A 165 6.38 -18.47 -34.36
N ASP A 166 7.62 -18.84 -34.66
CA ASP A 166 8.80 -18.24 -34.03
C ASP A 166 9.03 -16.82 -34.56
N LYS A 167 8.76 -16.59 -35.86
CA LYS A 167 8.74 -15.24 -36.44
C LYS A 167 7.69 -14.35 -35.79
N PHE A 168 6.48 -14.87 -35.58
CA PHE A 168 5.43 -14.14 -34.87
C PHE A 168 5.84 -13.85 -33.42
N LYS A 169 6.41 -14.82 -32.70
CA LYS A 169 6.89 -14.61 -31.33
C LYS A 169 7.99 -13.55 -31.27
N PHE A 170 8.91 -13.56 -32.23
CA PHE A 170 9.93 -12.52 -32.35
C PHE A 170 9.30 -11.14 -32.57
N PHE A 171 8.38 -11.02 -33.53
CA PHE A 171 7.64 -9.78 -33.79
C PHE A 171 6.87 -9.30 -32.56
N PHE A 172 6.14 -10.20 -31.89
CA PHE A 172 5.33 -9.91 -30.71
C PHE A 172 6.18 -9.41 -29.53
N LYS A 173 7.40 -9.96 -29.38
CA LYS A 173 8.37 -9.48 -28.40
C LYS A 173 8.99 -8.13 -28.82
N ALA A 174 9.41 -8.01 -30.08
CA ALA A 174 10.08 -6.83 -30.61
C ALA A 174 9.21 -5.57 -30.60
N THR A 175 7.91 -5.73 -30.84
CA THR A 175 6.90 -4.67 -30.81
C THR A 175 6.36 -4.37 -29.40
N LEU A 176 6.94 -4.99 -28.37
CA LEU A 176 6.53 -4.87 -26.97
C LEU A 176 5.09 -5.33 -26.67
N LEU A 177 4.39 -5.91 -27.64
CA LEU A 177 3.03 -6.43 -27.46
C LEU A 177 2.98 -7.56 -26.43
N GLN A 178 4.05 -8.34 -26.32
CA GLN A 178 4.17 -9.34 -25.25
C GLN A 178 4.11 -8.70 -23.87
N GLN A 179 4.84 -7.61 -23.64
CA GLN A 179 4.86 -6.92 -22.35
C GLN A 179 3.47 -6.37 -22.01
N VAL A 180 2.77 -5.81 -23.00
CA VAL A 180 1.38 -5.32 -22.83
C VAL A 180 0.44 -6.49 -22.48
N ASN A 181 0.55 -7.61 -23.17
CA ASN A 181 -0.28 -8.78 -22.89
C ASN A 181 -0.03 -9.35 -21.49
N ASP A 182 1.23 -9.47 -21.08
CA ASP A 182 1.61 -9.95 -19.75
C ASP A 182 1.11 -8.97 -18.66
N MET A 183 1.20 -7.66 -18.91
CA MET A 183 0.65 -6.63 -18.03
C MET A 183 -0.88 -6.74 -17.91
N LEU A 184 -1.60 -6.88 -19.02
CA LEU A 184 -3.05 -7.09 -19.02
C LEU A 184 -3.44 -8.36 -18.26
N GLY A 185 -2.68 -9.44 -18.39
CA GLY A 185 -2.84 -10.66 -17.60
C GLY A 185 -2.73 -10.39 -16.10
N SER A 186 -1.65 -9.72 -15.68
CA SER A 186 -1.43 -9.37 -14.27
C SER A 186 -2.52 -8.45 -13.70
N ILE A 187 -3.05 -7.53 -14.50
CA ILE A 187 -4.13 -6.63 -14.10
C ILE A 187 -5.42 -7.43 -13.89
N ARG A 188 -5.73 -8.38 -14.77
CA ARG A 188 -6.89 -9.26 -14.63
C ARG A 188 -6.82 -10.10 -13.36
N GLU A 189 -5.66 -10.68 -13.04
CA GLU A 189 -5.45 -11.45 -11.80
C GLU A 189 -5.66 -10.57 -10.56
N LYS A 190 -5.15 -9.33 -10.58
CA LYS A 190 -5.37 -8.36 -9.49
C LYS A 190 -6.84 -7.97 -9.36
N LEU A 191 -7.55 -7.78 -10.47
CA LEU A 191 -8.98 -7.48 -10.46
C LEU A 191 -9.78 -8.63 -9.85
N THR A 192 -9.55 -9.86 -10.31
CA THR A 192 -10.22 -11.05 -9.74
C THR A 192 -9.95 -11.20 -8.24
N SER A 193 -8.73 -10.91 -7.80
CA SER A 193 -8.39 -10.93 -6.36
C SER A 193 -9.11 -9.84 -5.58
N ALA A 194 -9.21 -8.63 -6.14
CA ALA A 194 -9.92 -7.52 -5.51
C ALA A 194 -11.43 -7.78 -5.44
N ASP A 195 -12.03 -8.32 -6.51
CA ASP A 195 -13.45 -8.68 -6.55
C ASP A 195 -13.78 -9.72 -5.47
N ALA A 196 -12.91 -10.72 -5.28
CA ALA A 196 -13.08 -11.72 -4.23
C ALA A 196 -13.05 -11.11 -2.81
N ILE A 197 -12.16 -10.12 -2.57
CA ILE A 197 -12.10 -9.39 -1.29
C ILE A 197 -13.37 -8.56 -1.09
N VAL A 198 -13.88 -7.91 -2.13
CA VAL A 198 -15.13 -7.14 -2.07
C VAL A 198 -16.29 -8.07 -1.71
N GLU A 199 -16.40 -9.22 -2.36
CA GLU A 199 -17.44 -10.21 -2.08
C GLU A 199 -17.35 -10.73 -0.63
N GLU A 200 -16.14 -11.00 -0.11
CA GLU A 200 -15.93 -11.40 1.28
C GLU A 200 -16.40 -10.31 2.26
N LEU A 201 -16.05 -9.04 1.99
CA LEU A 201 -16.46 -7.90 2.81
C LEU A 201 -17.98 -7.71 2.77
N GLU A 202 -18.61 -7.78 1.60
CA GLU A 202 -20.06 -7.70 1.46
C GLU A 202 -20.78 -8.79 2.25
N ASN A 203 -20.26 -10.03 2.18
CA ASN A 203 -20.78 -11.15 2.96
C ASN A 203 -20.62 -10.94 4.48
N SER A 204 -19.57 -10.24 4.92
CA SER A 204 -19.34 -9.92 6.34
C SER A 204 -20.25 -8.82 6.88
N ILE A 205 -20.77 -7.93 6.03
CA ILE A 205 -21.67 -6.84 6.42
C ILE A 205 -23.05 -7.38 6.82
N GLY A 206 -23.54 -8.41 6.13
CA GLY A 206 -24.84 -9.03 6.39
C GLY A 206 -25.10 -9.40 7.87
N PRO A 207 -24.23 -10.18 8.54
CA PRO A 207 -24.40 -10.50 9.96
C PRO A 207 -24.29 -9.27 10.86
N VAL A 208 -23.38 -8.32 10.57
CA VAL A 208 -23.23 -7.09 11.37
C VAL A 208 -24.51 -6.24 11.33
N LEU A 209 -25.16 -6.14 10.17
CA LEU A 209 -26.44 -5.44 10.05
C LEU A 209 -27.57 -6.11 10.84
N LYS A 210 -27.60 -7.46 10.87
CA LYS A 210 -28.56 -8.21 11.69
C LYS A 210 -28.32 -7.99 13.19
N ASP A 211 -27.06 -8.03 13.62
CA ASP A 211 -26.70 -7.78 15.02
C ASP A 211 -27.08 -6.35 15.43
N LEU A 212 -26.89 -5.37 14.54
CA LEU A 212 -27.34 -4.00 14.76
C LEU A 212 -28.86 -3.90 14.96
N ASP A 213 -29.64 -4.54 14.09
CA ASP A 213 -31.12 -4.55 14.22
C ASP A 213 -31.58 -5.22 15.52
N ASP A 214 -30.93 -6.33 15.92
CA ASP A 214 -31.22 -7.02 17.17
C ASP A 214 -30.90 -6.15 18.40
N ILE A 215 -29.76 -5.46 18.39
CA ILE A 215 -29.40 -4.52 19.46
C ILE A 215 -30.39 -3.34 19.50
N GLN A 216 -30.77 -2.80 18.35
CA GLN A 216 -31.72 -1.69 18.27
C GLN A 216 -33.11 -2.10 18.78
N ARG A 217 -33.56 -3.33 18.50
CA ARG A 217 -34.78 -3.90 19.10
C ARG A 217 -34.67 -4.03 20.62
N LYS A 218 -33.52 -4.49 21.14
CA LYS A 218 -33.29 -4.57 22.60
C LYS A 218 -33.33 -3.20 23.27
N ILE A 219 -32.77 -2.17 22.65
CA ILE A 219 -32.81 -0.79 23.15
C ILE A 219 -34.25 -0.32 23.27
N LYS A 220 -35.07 -0.46 22.21
CA LYS A 220 -36.49 -0.07 22.25
C LYS A 220 -37.28 -0.80 23.35
N ASN A 221 -37.03 -2.10 23.53
CA ASN A 221 -37.66 -2.86 24.60
C ASN A 221 -37.24 -2.34 25.99
N MET A 222 -35.99 -1.92 26.15
CA MET A 222 -35.47 -1.36 27.39
C MET A 222 -36.11 0.01 27.70
N GLU A 223 -36.29 0.86 26.68
CA GLU A 223 -36.98 2.15 26.80
C GLU A 223 -38.43 1.96 27.30
N HIS A 224 -39.18 0.99 26.75
CA HIS A 224 -40.52 0.66 27.26
C HIS A 224 -40.52 0.15 28.71
N ILE A 225 -39.52 -0.65 29.10
CA ILE A 225 -39.39 -1.11 30.50
C ILE A 225 -39.16 0.09 31.43
N GLU A 226 -38.36 1.06 31.00
CA GLU A 226 -38.08 2.28 31.76
C GLU A 226 -39.33 3.16 31.90
N GLU A 227 -40.14 3.30 30.85
CA GLU A 227 -41.44 3.98 30.89
C GLU A 227 -42.39 3.33 31.91
N ILE A 228 -42.53 2.00 31.87
CA ILE A 228 -43.35 1.25 32.83
C ILE A 228 -42.82 1.43 34.26
N ALA A 229 -41.51 1.40 34.46
CA ALA A 229 -40.90 1.63 35.77
C ALA A 229 -41.23 3.03 36.32
N GLN A 230 -41.20 4.05 35.45
CA GLN A 230 -41.59 5.42 35.77
C GLN A 230 -43.09 5.51 36.16
N GLU A 231 -43.96 4.80 35.43
CA GLU A 231 -45.39 4.72 35.76
C GLU A 231 -45.65 4.03 37.10
N ILE A 232 -44.94 2.94 37.39
CA ILE A 232 -45.03 2.23 38.67
C ILE A 232 -44.62 3.16 39.82
N ASP A 233 -43.54 3.92 39.66
CA ASP A 233 -43.10 4.88 40.68
C ASP A 233 -44.16 5.99 40.91
N ASN A 234 -44.75 6.50 39.83
CA ASN A 234 -45.85 7.46 39.92
C ASN A 234 -47.10 6.89 40.59
N LEU A 235 -47.46 5.63 40.31
CA LEU A 235 -48.58 4.96 40.95
C LEU A 235 -48.32 4.72 42.44
N LYS A 236 -47.09 4.36 42.83
CA LYS A 236 -46.68 4.26 44.24
C LYS A 236 -46.83 5.60 44.97
N LYS A 237 -46.40 6.70 44.35
CA LYS A 237 -46.59 8.06 44.90
C LYS A 237 -48.08 8.38 45.06
N LYS A 238 -48.91 8.09 44.06
CA LYS A 238 -50.38 8.28 44.14
C LYS A 238 -51.01 7.43 45.24
N LEU A 239 -50.59 6.17 45.40
CA LEU A 239 -51.06 5.29 46.45
C LEU A 239 -50.72 5.84 47.84
N ALA A 240 -49.50 6.31 48.05
CA ALA A 240 -49.09 6.95 49.30
C ALA A 240 -49.97 8.18 49.62
N TRP A 241 -50.27 9.01 48.61
CA TRP A 241 -51.17 10.16 48.77
C TRP A 241 -52.62 9.76 49.07
N ALA A 242 -53.13 8.68 48.47
CA ALA A 242 -54.48 8.18 48.76
C ALA A 242 -54.61 7.73 50.22
N TRP A 243 -53.58 7.08 50.78
CA TRP A 243 -53.54 6.71 52.20
C TRP A 243 -53.56 7.94 53.11
N VAL A 244 -52.78 8.98 52.77
CA VAL A 244 -52.82 10.26 53.50
C VAL A 244 -54.21 10.87 53.44
N TYR A 245 -54.84 10.88 52.27
CA TYR A 245 -56.19 11.43 52.09
C TYR A 245 -57.24 10.68 52.93
N ASP A 246 -57.19 9.36 52.98
CA ASP A 246 -58.09 8.55 53.81
C ASP A 246 -57.91 8.83 55.31
N VAL A 247 -56.67 9.01 55.76
CA VAL A 247 -56.37 9.36 57.15
C VAL A 247 -56.86 10.78 57.47
N VAL A 248 -56.60 11.75 56.59
CA VAL A 248 -57.09 13.13 56.74
C VAL A 248 -58.62 13.16 56.82
N LYS A 249 -59.31 12.45 55.93
CA LYS A 249 -60.78 12.36 55.93
C LYS A 249 -61.33 11.72 57.21
N LYS A 250 -60.63 10.73 57.78
CA LYS A 250 -60.97 10.14 59.08
C LYS A 250 -60.78 11.14 60.23
N ILE A 251 -59.70 11.93 60.18
CA ILE A 251 -59.43 12.99 61.17
C ILE A 251 -60.49 14.08 61.08
N GLU A 252 -60.85 14.56 59.88
CA GLU A 252 -61.93 15.52 59.66
C GLU A 252 -63.26 14.99 60.20
N GLY A 253 -63.62 13.75 59.87
CA GLY A 253 -64.84 13.13 60.40
C GLY A 253 -64.82 12.92 61.93
N GLN A 254 -63.65 12.79 62.54
CA GLN A 254 -63.51 12.80 64.00
C GLN A 254 -63.60 14.21 64.57
N ALA A 255 -63.02 15.22 63.91
CA ALA A 255 -63.11 16.62 64.29
C ALA A 255 -64.56 17.11 64.27
N ASP A 256 -65.33 16.78 63.23
CA ASP A 256 -66.76 17.08 63.13
C ASP A 256 -67.57 16.45 64.28
N LYS A 257 -67.24 15.22 64.67
CA LYS A 257 -67.87 14.56 65.82
C LYS A 257 -67.50 15.26 67.13
N LEU A 258 -66.25 15.68 67.25
CA LEU A 258 -65.73 16.37 68.43
C LEU A 258 -66.34 17.77 68.56
N GLU A 259 -66.57 18.45 67.43
CA GLU A 259 -67.29 19.72 67.35
C GLU A 259 -68.77 19.57 67.76
N LYS A 260 -69.48 18.59 67.20
CA LYS A 260 -70.86 18.26 67.62
C LYS A 260 -70.94 17.87 69.10
N LEU A 261 -69.93 17.20 69.63
CA LEU A 261 -69.86 16.89 71.06
C LEU A 261 -69.60 18.15 71.89
N LYS A 262 -68.70 19.05 71.44
CA LYS A 262 -68.46 20.34 72.07
C LYS A 262 -69.71 21.23 72.08
N GLU A 263 -70.50 21.24 71.01
CA GLU A 263 -71.79 21.95 70.96
C GLU A 263 -72.81 21.37 71.95
N ARG A 264 -72.70 20.10 72.31
CA ARG A 264 -73.56 19.45 73.32
C ARG A 264 -73.09 19.65 74.76
N ILE A 265 -71.85 20.07 74.99
CA ILE A 265 -71.32 20.42 76.31
C ILE A 265 -72.18 21.49 77.01
N PRO A 266 -72.51 22.65 76.39
CA PRO A 266 -73.34 23.67 77.05
C PRO A 266 -74.75 23.16 77.40
N ALA A 267 -75.39 22.35 76.55
CA ALA A 267 -76.70 21.77 76.83
C ALA A 267 -76.67 20.75 77.98
N CYS A 268 -75.57 20.00 78.12
CA CYS A 268 -75.35 19.13 79.27
C CYS A 268 -75.02 19.93 80.54
N GLN A 269 -74.27 21.03 80.41
CA GLN A 269 -73.95 21.92 81.52
C GLN A 269 -75.21 22.60 82.07
N GLU A 270 -76.10 23.08 81.20
CA GLU A 270 -77.41 23.61 81.59
C GLU A 270 -78.30 22.57 82.30
N ARG A 271 -78.21 21.30 81.90
CA ARG A 271 -78.92 20.19 82.57
C ARG A 271 -78.34 19.89 83.95
N ILE A 272 -77.03 19.96 84.11
CA ILE A 272 -76.36 19.82 85.41
C ILE A 272 -76.77 20.97 86.31
N ASP A 273 -76.75 22.21 85.81
CA ASP A 273 -77.13 23.41 86.55
C ASP A 273 -78.62 23.40 86.97
N ARG A 274 -79.52 22.87 86.12
CA ARG A 274 -80.94 22.66 86.52
C ARG A 274 -81.12 21.61 87.60
N ASN A 275 -80.33 20.53 87.57
CA ASN A 275 -80.42 19.47 88.57
C ASN A 275 -79.77 19.84 89.91
N THR A 276 -78.76 20.72 89.93
CA THR A 276 -78.20 21.26 91.17
C THR A 276 -79.12 22.31 91.80
N VAL A 277 -79.80 23.15 91.00
CA VAL A 277 -80.75 24.14 91.54
C VAL A 277 -82.02 23.48 92.12
N SER A 278 -82.45 22.35 91.58
CA SER A 278 -83.61 21.62 92.13
C SER A 278 -83.29 20.78 93.39
N ALA A 279 -82.03 20.68 93.80
CA ALA A 279 -81.60 19.95 95.00
C ALA A 279 -81.28 20.87 96.20
N VAL A 280 -81.51 22.19 96.08
CA VAL A 280 -81.20 23.20 97.12
C VAL A 280 -82.44 23.99 97.59
N LEU A 281 -83.65 23.50 97.30
CA LEU A 281 -84.91 23.96 97.93
C LEU A 281 -85.74 22.73 98.34
#